data_AF-A0A2G2QCI3-F1
#
_entry.id   AF-A0A2G2QCI3-F1
#
_cell.length_a   1.000
_cell.length_b   1.000
_cell.length_c   1.000
_cell.angle_alpha   90.00
_cell.angle_beta   90.00
_cell.angle_gamma   90.00
#
_symmetry.space_group_name_H-M   'P 1'
#
loop_
_entity.id
_entity.type
_entity.pdbx_description
1 polymer ?
#
loop_
_entity_poly.entity_id
_entity_poly.type
_entity_poly.pdbx_seq_one_letter_code
_entity_poly.pdbx_strand_id
1 'polypeptide(L)'
;MDQRASLNDHTAAFAEAFFMANLLFVGIFYLALWALYFMKYQQTSSVGKKHLTQSLIASTISLTIFIAINTFILLTDGYASLTALFSLEVYFMLVVPLFLFVGIVGFSRAIKGMEYNCPLIGSFSK
;
A
#
# COMPACT_ATOMS: atom_id res chain seq x y z
N MET A 1 14.40 17.30 26.28
CA MET A 1 14.48 15.87 25.90
C MET A 1 13.22 15.59 25.11
N ASP A 2 13.16 15.30 23.82
CA ASP A 2 14.15 14.82 22.85
C ASP A 2 13.61 15.19 21.45
N GLN A 3 14.06 16.31 20.88
CA GLN A 3 13.60 16.77 19.56
C GLN A 3 14.45 16.18 18.42
N ARG A 4 15.52 15.44 18.76
CA ARG A 4 16.50 14.87 17.80
C ARG A 4 16.10 13.49 17.27
N ALA A 5 15.20 12.77 17.94
CA ALA A 5 14.69 11.48 17.45
C ALA A 5 13.79 11.61 16.19
N SER A 6 13.33 12.82 15.85
CA SER A 6 12.34 13.06 14.78
C SER A 6 12.91 13.27 13.36
N LEU A 7 14.23 13.47 13.22
CA LEU A 7 14.86 13.86 11.95
C LEU A 7 15.21 12.70 11.00
N ASN A 8 15.21 11.45 11.49
CA ASN A 8 15.59 10.26 10.71
C ASN A 8 14.49 9.19 10.64
N ASP A 9 13.24 9.56 10.89
CA ASP A 9 12.13 8.61 10.86
C ASP A 9 11.65 8.37 9.42
N HIS A 10 12.50 7.75 8.59
CA HIS A 10 12.18 7.34 7.22
C HIS A 10 11.09 6.25 7.14
N THR A 11 10.53 5.84 8.28
CA THR A 11 9.51 4.80 8.39
C THR A 11 8.28 5.11 7.55
N ALA A 12 7.87 6.37 7.45
CA ALA A 12 6.78 6.79 6.58
C ALA A 12 7.10 6.51 5.09
N ALA A 13 8.30 6.85 4.64
CA ALA A 13 8.73 6.62 3.26
C ALA A 13 8.90 5.13 2.96
N PHE A 14 9.45 4.36 3.91
CA PHE A 14 9.56 2.90 3.77
C PHE A 14 8.18 2.22 3.70
N ALA A 15 7.22 2.66 4.51
CA ALA A 15 5.85 2.12 4.46
C ALA A 15 5.20 2.32 3.09
N GLU A 16 5.27 3.54 2.55
CA GLU A 16 4.73 3.86 1.21
C GLU A 16 5.48 3.10 0.10
N ALA A 17 6.82 2.97 0.23
CA ALA A 17 7.63 2.20 -0.71
C ALA A 17 7.26 0.71 -0.71
N PHE A 18 7.04 0.11 0.47
CA PHE A 18 6.59 -1.27 0.57
C PHE A 18 5.15 -1.45 0.07
N PHE A 19 4.28 -0.46 0.25
CA PHE A 19 2.94 -0.48 -0.36
C PHE A 19 3.04 -0.52 -1.89
N MET A 20 3.83 0.36 -2.50
CA MET A 20 4.04 0.37 -3.95
C MET A 20 4.68 -0.94 -4.43
N ALA A 21 5.64 -1.49 -3.68
CA ALA A 21 6.25 -2.77 -4.00
C ALA A 21 5.24 -3.93 -3.90
N ASN A 22 4.34 -3.94 -2.91
CA ASN A 22 3.26 -4.93 -2.80
C ASN A 22 2.27 -4.85 -3.96
N LEU A 23 2.04 -3.64 -4.48
CA LEU A 23 1.14 -3.44 -5.62
C LEU A 23 1.69 -4.06 -6.91
N LEU A 24 3.01 -4.01 -7.11
CA LEU A 24 3.71 -4.56 -8.28
C LEU A 24 4.04 -6.05 -8.12
N PHE A 25 4.42 -6.45 -6.90
CA PHE A 25 4.85 -7.79 -6.54
C PHE A 25 4.01 -8.27 -5.36
N VAL A 26 2.79 -8.70 -5.67
CA VAL A 26 1.84 -9.20 -4.67
C VAL A 26 2.49 -10.30 -3.84
N GLY A 27 2.47 -10.15 -2.51
CA GLY A 27 2.96 -11.18 -1.59
C GLY A 27 3.99 -10.68 -0.60
N ILE A 28 5.28 -10.87 -0.89
CA ILE A 28 6.37 -10.71 0.11
C ILE A 28 6.44 -9.31 0.73
N PHE A 29 6.05 -8.28 -0.01
CA PHE A 29 6.05 -6.90 0.47
C PHE A 29 4.89 -6.60 1.43
N TYR A 30 3.78 -7.33 1.35
CA TYR A 30 2.73 -7.28 2.38
C TYR A 30 3.25 -7.80 3.73
N LEU A 31 4.01 -8.91 3.71
CA LEU A 31 4.66 -9.44 4.91
C LEU A 31 5.73 -8.47 5.44
N ALA A 32 6.49 -7.83 4.55
CA ALA A 32 7.46 -6.80 4.93
C ALA A 32 6.79 -5.58 5.60
N LEU A 33 5.61 -5.17 5.13
CA LEU A 33 4.80 -4.12 5.75
C LEU A 33 4.34 -4.49 7.17
N TRP A 34 3.87 -5.73 7.35
CA TRP A 34 3.50 -6.25 8.66
C TRP A 34 4.69 -6.37 9.61
N ALA A 35 5.85 -6.81 9.11
CA ALA A 35 7.09 -6.84 9.88
C ALA A 35 7.52 -5.42 10.29
N LEU A 36 7.47 -4.46 9.36
CA LEU A 36 7.76 -3.05 9.65
C LEU A 36 6.79 -2.49 10.69
N TYR A 37 5.51 -2.87 10.61
CA TYR A 37 4.51 -2.50 11.59
C TYR A 37 4.86 -3.02 12.98
N PHE A 38 5.10 -4.31 13.15
CA PHE A 38 5.46 -4.85 14.46
C PHE A 38 6.77 -4.29 15.01
N MET A 39 7.78 -4.06 14.16
CA MET A 39 9.09 -3.57 14.60
C MET A 39 9.09 -2.08 14.97
N LYS A 40 8.38 -1.23 14.21
CA LYS A 40 8.48 0.23 14.34
C LYS A 40 7.25 0.94 14.89
N TYR A 41 6.12 0.26 15.05
CA TYR A 41 4.88 0.89 15.53
C TYR A 41 5.02 1.54 16.93
N GLN A 42 5.85 0.98 17.81
CA GLN A 42 6.09 1.55 19.15
C GLN A 42 7.09 2.72 19.16
N GLN A 43 8.01 2.78 18.19
CA GLN A 43 9.13 3.73 18.18
C GLN A 43 8.97 4.90 17.18
N THR A 44 7.98 4.82 16.27
CA THR A 44 7.80 5.83 15.21
C THR A 44 6.92 7.00 15.66
N SER A 45 7.17 8.17 15.08
CA SER A 45 6.41 9.40 15.28
C SER A 45 4.92 9.25 14.92
N SER A 46 4.04 10.13 15.42
CA SER A 46 2.61 10.11 15.08
C SER A 46 2.36 10.19 13.57
N VAL A 47 3.23 10.89 12.84
CA VAL A 47 3.23 10.98 11.36
C VAL A 47 3.57 9.64 10.72
N GLY A 48 4.62 8.97 11.20
CA GLY A 48 5.01 7.64 10.73
C GLY A 48 3.91 6.60 10.93
N LYS A 49 3.19 6.64 12.07
CA LYS A 49 2.07 5.74 12.35
C LYS A 49 0.93 5.91 11.35
N LYS A 50 0.54 7.15 11.04
CA LYS A 50 -0.53 7.42 10.05
C LYS A 50 -0.19 6.89 8.67
N HIS A 51 1.01 7.18 8.15
CA HIS A 51 1.46 6.67 6.84
C HIS A 51 1.54 5.15 6.81
N LEU A 52 2.01 4.53 7.89
CA LEU A 52 2.11 3.08 8.03
C LEU A 52 0.73 2.40 8.02
N THR A 53 -0.23 2.90 8.81
CA THR A 53 -1.60 2.39 8.82
C THR A 53 -2.28 2.59 7.47
N GLN A 54 -2.09 3.75 6.85
CA GLN A 54 -2.63 4.03 5.53
C GLN A 54 -2.05 3.09 4.46
N SER A 55 -0.74 2.87 4.48
CA SER A 55 -0.05 1.95 3.56
C SER A 55 -0.54 0.52 3.75
N LEU A 56 -0.74 0.08 4.99
CA LEU A 56 -1.32 -1.23 5.30
C LEU A 56 -2.74 -1.37 4.77
N ILE A 57 -3.62 -0.41 5.04
CA ILE A 57 -5.01 -0.45 4.55
C ILE A 57 -5.02 -0.45 3.02
N ALA A 58 -4.23 0.40 2.38
CA ALA A 58 -4.13 0.46 0.94
C ALA A 58 -3.63 -0.86 0.35
N SER A 59 -2.59 -1.47 0.96
CA SER A 59 -2.10 -2.80 0.57
C SER A 59 -3.15 -3.89 0.74
N THR A 60 -3.92 -3.87 1.84
CA THR A 60 -5.00 -4.84 2.06
C THR A 60 -6.09 -4.68 1.01
N ILE A 61 -6.54 -3.46 0.73
CA ILE A 61 -7.56 -3.20 -0.30
C ILE A 61 -7.07 -3.69 -1.67
N SER A 62 -5.84 -3.33 -2.07
CA SER A 62 -5.30 -3.77 -3.37
C SER A 62 -5.16 -5.29 -3.45
N LEU A 63 -4.75 -5.94 -2.35
CA LEU A 63 -4.64 -7.40 -2.28
C LEU A 63 -6.02 -8.06 -2.36
N THR A 64 -7.04 -7.51 -1.69
CA THR A 64 -8.41 -8.00 -1.77
C THR A 64 -8.97 -7.91 -3.18
N ILE A 65 -8.76 -6.79 -3.88
CA ILE A 65 -9.18 -6.63 -5.29
C ILE A 65 -8.48 -7.67 -6.17
N PHE A 66 -7.17 -7.84 -6.01
CA PHE A 66 -6.41 -8.83 -6.77
C PHE A 66 -6.93 -10.25 -6.55
N ILE A 67 -7.14 -10.65 -5.29
CA ILE A 67 -7.68 -11.97 -4.96
C ILE A 67 -9.08 -12.14 -5.55
N ALA A 68 -9.95 -11.14 -5.43
CA ALA A 68 -11.31 -11.21 -5.95
C ALA A 68 -11.34 -11.45 -7.47
N ILE A 69 -10.47 -10.78 -8.23
CA ILE A 69 -10.35 -10.98 -9.69
C ILE A 69 -9.84 -12.39 -10.00
N ASN A 70 -8.80 -12.86 -9.30
CA ASN A 70 -8.28 -14.22 -9.53
C ASN A 70 -9.30 -15.30 -9.15
N THR A 71 -10.06 -15.11 -8.07
CA THR A 71 -11.16 -16.01 -7.69
C THR A 71 -12.28 -16.01 -8.73
N PHE A 72 -12.64 -14.84 -9.26
CA PHE A 72 -13.63 -14.74 -10.34
C PHE A 72 -13.18 -15.48 -11.60
N ILE A 73 -11.91 -15.35 -11.98
CA ILE A 73 -11.31 -16.09 -13.11
C ILE A 73 -11.37 -17.60 -12.87
N LEU A 74 -11.01 -18.05 -11.66
CA LEU A 74 -11.06 -19.46 -11.29
C LEU A 74 -12.47 -20.06 -11.32
N LEU A 75 -13.49 -19.28 -10.97
CA LEU A 75 -14.88 -19.74 -10.89
C LEU A 75 -15.63 -19.71 -12.24
N THR A 76 -15.13 -18.97 -13.22
CA THR A 76 -15.77 -18.83 -14.54
C THR A 76 -15.19 -19.82 -15.54
N ASP A 77 -14.13 -19.43 -16.24
CA ASP A 77 -13.57 -20.21 -17.37
C ASP A 77 -12.12 -20.66 -17.11
N GLY A 78 -11.55 -20.29 -15.96
CA GLY A 78 -10.14 -20.52 -15.63
C GLY A 78 -9.17 -19.61 -16.39
N TYR A 79 -7.88 -19.78 -16.11
CA TYR A 79 -6.80 -18.92 -16.64
C TYR A 79 -6.53 -19.08 -18.14
N ALA A 80 -7.04 -20.13 -18.78
CA ALA A 80 -6.86 -20.37 -20.22
C ALA A 80 -7.84 -19.55 -21.10
N SER A 81 -8.71 -18.74 -20.48
CA SER A 81 -9.77 -18.00 -21.17
C SER A 81 -9.37 -16.57 -21.57
N LEU A 82 -9.99 -16.05 -22.63
CA LEU A 82 -9.87 -14.63 -23.01
C LEU A 82 -10.42 -13.71 -21.91
N THR A 83 -11.46 -14.15 -21.20
CA THR A 83 -12.05 -13.43 -20.06
C THR A 83 -11.01 -13.18 -18.97
N ALA A 84 -10.17 -14.18 -18.66
CA ALA A 84 -9.07 -14.03 -17.72
C ALA A 84 -8.07 -12.98 -18.20
N LEU A 85 -7.65 -13.06 -19.46
CA LEU A 85 -6.69 -12.13 -20.05
C LEU A 85 -7.19 -10.68 -19.97
N PHE A 86 -8.40 -10.40 -20.45
CA PHE A 86 -8.98 -9.06 -20.41
C PHE A 86 -9.17 -8.55 -18.97
N SER A 87 -9.61 -9.41 -18.05
CA SER A 87 -9.82 -9.03 -16.64
C SER A 87 -8.50 -8.62 -15.96
N LEU A 88 -7.43 -9.41 -16.17
CA LEU A 88 -6.10 -9.08 -15.69
C LEU A 88 -5.54 -7.82 -16.36
N GLU A 89 -5.75 -7.66 -17.67
CA GLU A 89 -5.27 -6.47 -18.40
C GLU A 89 -5.93 -5.18 -17.91
N VAL A 90 -7.25 -5.17 -17.71
CA VAL A 90 -7.98 -4.04 -17.13
C VAL A 90 -7.48 -3.72 -15.72
N TYR A 91 -7.22 -4.75 -14.90
CA TYR A 91 -6.64 -4.56 -13.57
C TYR A 91 -5.26 -3.90 -13.63
N PHE A 92 -4.36 -4.39 -14.48
CA PHE A 92 -3.00 -3.85 -14.60
C PHE A 92 -2.95 -2.48 -15.27
N MET A 93 -3.87 -2.14 -16.18
CA MET A 93 -3.89 -0.83 -16.85
C MET A 93 -4.63 0.26 -16.07
N LEU A 94 -5.66 -0.09 -15.29
CA LEU A 94 -6.48 0.91 -14.59
C LEU A 94 -6.25 0.90 -13.09
N VAL A 95 -6.38 -0.26 -12.44
CA VAL A 95 -6.37 -0.35 -10.98
C VAL A 95 -4.95 -0.13 -10.45
N VAL A 96 -3.96 -0.83 -11.00
CA VAL A 96 -2.58 -0.72 -10.52
C VAL A 96 -2.04 0.72 -10.66
N PRO A 97 -2.13 1.41 -11.80
CA PRO A 97 -1.59 2.77 -11.92
C PRO A 97 -2.31 3.79 -11.03
N LEU A 98 -3.62 3.61 -10.79
CA LEU A 98 -4.38 4.48 -9.91
C LEU A 98 -3.91 4.39 -8.45
N PHE A 99 -3.71 3.17 -7.95
CA PHE A 99 -3.14 2.96 -6.62
C PHE A 99 -1.67 3.40 -6.54
N LEU A 100 -0.90 3.17 -7.60
CA LEU A 100 0.51 3.55 -7.66
C LEU A 100 0.67 5.08 -7.64
N PHE A 101 -0.18 5.81 -8.36
CA PHE A 101 -0.22 7.28 -8.31
C PHE A 101 -0.46 7.80 -6.89
N VAL A 102 -1.43 7.22 -6.19
CA VAL A 102 -1.72 7.55 -4.79
C VAL A 102 -0.50 7.27 -3.90
N GLY A 103 0.17 6.13 -4.08
CA GLY A 103 1.40 5.76 -3.37
C GLY A 103 2.54 6.73 -3.62
N ILE A 104 2.77 7.16 -4.87
CA ILE A 104 3.81 8.15 -5.20
C ILE A 104 3.53 9.48 -4.50
N VAL A 105 2.28 9.94 -4.46
CA VAL A 105 1.92 11.18 -3.77
C VAL A 105 2.15 11.05 -2.25
N GLY A 106 1.76 9.91 -1.67
CA GLY A 106 2.01 9.60 -0.25
C GLY A 106 3.50 9.55 0.08
N PHE A 107 4.27 8.84 -0.73
CA PHE A 107 5.73 8.74 -0.62
C PHE A 107 6.42 10.10 -0.74
N SER A 108 6.04 10.93 -1.72
CA SER A 108 6.61 12.27 -1.91
C SER A 108 6.39 13.17 -0.68
N ARG A 109 5.23 13.04 -0.04
CA ARG A 109 4.91 13.77 1.21
C ARG A 109 5.61 13.19 2.43
N ALA A 110 5.74 11.86 2.50
CA ALA A 110 6.47 11.17 3.55
C ALA A 110 7.97 11.53 3.55
N ILE A 111 8.60 11.65 2.37
CA ILE A 111 9.98 12.13 2.25
C ILE A 111 10.13 13.56 2.79
N LYS A 112 9.11 14.40 2.59
CA LYS A 112 9.08 15.78 3.09
C LYS A 112 8.73 15.88 4.58
N GLY A 113 8.49 14.76 5.27
CA GLY A 113 8.08 14.74 6.68
C GLY A 113 6.72 15.37 6.94
N MET A 114 5.90 15.56 5.90
CA MET A 114 4.59 16.19 6.02
C MET A 114 3.52 15.14 6.30
N GLU A 115 2.55 15.50 7.14
CA GLU A 115 1.34 14.69 7.27
C GLU A 115 0.61 14.63 5.93
N TYR A 116 0.37 13.41 5.43
CA TYR A 116 -0.52 13.17 4.31
C TYR A 116 -1.69 12.33 4.77
N ASN A 117 -2.89 12.86 4.56
CA ASN A 117 -4.11 12.08 4.66
C ASN A 117 -4.54 11.76 3.23
N CYS A 118 -4.36 10.52 2.80
CA CYS A 118 -4.78 10.13 1.46
C CYS A 118 -6.31 10.23 1.37
N PRO A 119 -6.89 10.96 0.40
CA PRO A 119 -8.33 11.13 0.31
C PRO A 119 -9.10 9.81 0.09
N LEU A 120 -8.46 8.77 -0.44
CA LEU A 120 -9.06 7.44 -0.65
C LEU A 120 -9.07 6.54 0.60
N ILE A 121 -8.14 6.72 1.55
CA ILE A 121 -7.96 5.84 2.72
C ILE A 121 -8.11 6.59 4.06
N GLY A 122 -7.92 7.90 4.08
CA GLY A 122 -7.98 8.76 5.26
C GLY A 122 -9.36 8.83 5.93
N SER A 123 -10.43 8.39 5.26
CA SER A 123 -11.75 8.23 5.88
C SER A 123 -11.84 7.05 6.85
N PHE A 124 -10.96 6.04 6.72
CA PHE A 124 -10.95 4.84 7.58
C PHE A 124 -9.95 4.95 8.75
N SER A 125 -9.13 6.00 8.78
CA SER A 125 -8.10 6.24 9.81
C SER A 125 -8.50 7.37 10.75
N LYS A 126 -9.73 7.34 11.27
CA LYS A 126 -10.23 8.29 12.28
C LYS A 126 -10.17 7.69 13.68
#